data_AF-A0A849FII3-F1
#
_entry.id   AF-A0A849FII3-F1
#
_cell.length_a   1.000
_cell.length_b   1.000
_cell.length_c   1.000
_cell.angle_alpha   90.00
_cell.angle_beta   90.00
_cell.angle_gamma   90.00
#
_symmetry.space_group_name_H-M   'P 1'
#
loop_
_entity.id
_entity.type
_entity.pdbx_description
1 polymer ?
#
loop_
_entity_poly.entity_id
_entity_poly.type
_entity_poly.pdbx_seq_one_letter_code
_entity_poly.pdbx_strand_id
1 'polypeptide(L)'
;MIVFTSHAQEVALPVDIRQHNLTNSNSSILNPAFSVNYENSQSIGFWGRWQWQTIDADPTTFFINYTGKLDDSSSIGAGFYQHNTNVFLNTGGVLNYAYRYLINDQSSFTFGLNLFGYQQEFTGNPFQNDPQITLPQLGTSNDFILQLAPGIQFSYERFSIGFASENLFDYNLTEKARNTGSGDKIYLGTASYDFPVNILNSEGSSLLRPMVYFKSIPGFDTQIGMSGFLSTNKFWAQTGYNSFYGISVGGGGRFMQRLSVGAVVEFGMKSELKGKDPTFELVTAYDFGNVISRRKITEPEEDEKEKELEEIAEVEKAAEEEELSKAEALLIAQEAKELAQAQRKKSKDSLAQVKKELAIATSLQKDQERRTDSIQKIKRQEALAMEQITKQKRLDSLAAIDREKALVEANRRKNQIKLDSIKTAKEAEALAEAKRKSDSINKAEIATVNATKEKARLDRIEQQNEGDKPQAGEKYEEVVGEDGLIPGYYLIANVFGTKKYFD
;
A
#
# COMPACT_ATOMS: atom_id res chain seq x y z
N MET A 1 -17.11 -8.00 -38.41
CA MET A 1 -16.75 -7.53 -37.06
C MET A 1 -16.97 -6.03 -37.04
N ILE A 2 -18.10 -5.58 -36.50
CA ILE A 2 -18.41 -4.16 -36.39
C ILE A 2 -17.73 -3.69 -35.11
N VAL A 3 -16.66 -2.91 -35.26
CA VAL A 3 -15.99 -2.25 -34.14
C VAL A 3 -16.84 -1.03 -33.79
N PHE A 4 -17.59 -1.13 -32.70
CA PHE A 4 -18.24 0.04 -32.10
C PHE A 4 -17.19 0.83 -31.32
N THR A 5 -16.76 1.95 -31.88
CA THR A 5 -16.01 2.98 -31.17
C THR A 5 -17.00 3.91 -30.47
N SER A 6 -17.24 3.69 -29.18
CA SER A 6 -17.89 4.69 -28.34
C SER A 6 -16.91 5.84 -28.11
N HIS A 7 -17.34 7.06 -28.39
CA HIS A 7 -16.64 8.26 -27.94
C HIS A 7 -17.27 8.66 -26.61
N ALA A 8 -16.50 8.60 -25.52
CA ALA A 8 -16.95 9.18 -24.25
C ALA A 8 -17.14 10.69 -24.45
N GLN A 9 -18.30 11.21 -24.05
CA GLN A 9 -18.60 12.64 -24.08
C GLN A 9 -17.83 13.42 -22.98
N GLU A 10 -17.12 12.71 -22.11
CA GLU A 10 -16.28 13.27 -21.07
C GLU A 10 -14.80 13.21 -21.43
N VAL A 11 -14.10 14.31 -21.15
CA VAL A 11 -12.65 14.40 -21.30
C VAL A 11 -12.00 13.46 -20.29
N ALA A 12 -11.23 12.49 -20.78
CA ALA A 12 -10.39 11.67 -19.91
C ALA A 12 -9.41 12.59 -19.16
N LEU A 13 -9.47 12.55 -17.83
CA LEU A 13 -8.56 13.32 -17.00
C LEU A 13 -7.24 12.55 -16.84
N PRO A 14 -6.10 13.24 -16.87
CA PRO A 14 -4.85 12.61 -16.48
C PRO A 14 -4.93 12.13 -15.02
N VAL A 15 -4.30 10.98 -14.75
CA VAL A 15 -4.30 10.28 -13.45
C VAL A 15 -3.30 10.86 -12.45
N ASP A 16 -2.74 12.03 -12.76
CA ASP A 16 -1.78 12.73 -11.93
C ASP A 16 -2.46 13.51 -10.80
N ILE A 17 -1.66 14.04 -9.86
CA ILE A 17 -2.18 14.81 -8.72
C ILE A 17 -2.55 16.26 -9.13
N ARG A 18 -2.19 16.71 -10.34
CA ARG A 18 -2.54 18.03 -10.93
C ARG A 18 -1.96 19.23 -10.17
N GLN A 19 -0.72 19.06 -9.72
CA GLN A 19 0.00 19.95 -8.81
C GLN A 19 0.89 20.98 -9.51
N HIS A 20 0.74 21.20 -10.81
CA HIS A 20 1.69 22.02 -11.60
C HIS A 20 1.74 23.50 -11.22
N ASN A 21 0.71 24.02 -10.55
CA ASN A 21 0.72 25.38 -10.01
C ASN A 21 1.41 25.48 -8.63
N LEU A 22 1.79 24.36 -7.99
CA LEU A 22 2.43 24.35 -6.67
C LEU A 22 3.96 24.52 -6.75
N THR A 23 4.41 25.72 -7.11
CA THR A 23 5.84 26.02 -7.31
C THR A 23 6.55 26.66 -6.10
N ASN A 24 5.80 26.99 -5.04
CA ASN A 24 6.36 27.61 -3.83
C ASN A 24 5.87 26.92 -2.56
N SER A 25 4.67 27.26 -2.09
CA SER A 25 4.02 26.57 -0.97
C SER A 25 3.54 25.18 -1.43
N ASN A 26 3.67 24.17 -0.56
CA ASN A 26 3.24 22.79 -0.82
C ASN A 26 3.95 22.13 -2.01
N SER A 27 5.08 22.68 -2.43
CA SER A 27 5.80 22.28 -3.63
C SER A 27 6.52 20.93 -3.52
N SER A 28 6.57 20.35 -2.32
CA SER A 28 7.06 18.98 -2.11
C SER A 28 6.27 17.94 -2.90
N ILE A 29 4.98 18.19 -3.18
CA ILE A 29 4.15 17.28 -3.98
C ILE A 29 4.45 17.40 -5.49
N LEU A 30 4.96 18.55 -5.95
CA LEU A 30 5.43 18.77 -7.32
C LEU A 30 6.79 18.12 -7.52
N ASN A 31 7.74 18.42 -6.65
CA ASN A 31 9.02 17.73 -6.59
C ASN A 31 9.43 17.54 -5.11
N PRO A 32 9.63 16.30 -4.65
CA PRO A 32 10.01 16.03 -3.27
C PRO A 32 11.26 16.79 -2.80
N ALA A 33 12.19 17.11 -3.70
CA ALA A 33 13.42 17.84 -3.39
C ALA A 33 13.17 19.33 -3.02
N PHE A 34 11.99 19.86 -3.34
CA PHE A 34 11.69 21.29 -3.15
C PHE A 34 11.44 21.68 -1.69
N SER A 35 11.17 20.73 -0.81
CA SER A 35 10.88 20.99 0.62
C SER A 35 12.07 21.61 1.39
N VAL A 36 13.32 21.35 0.97
CA VAL A 36 14.52 21.94 1.60
C VAL A 36 14.78 23.37 1.11
N ASN A 37 14.48 23.64 -0.15
CA ASN A 37 15.04 24.79 -0.88
C ASN A 37 14.25 26.08 -0.70
N TYR A 38 13.04 26.03 -0.15
CA TYR A 38 12.16 27.19 -0.11
C TYR A 38 11.98 27.84 1.27
N GLU A 39 11.31 29.00 1.25
CA GLU A 39 11.36 30.07 2.24
C GLU A 39 11.00 29.63 3.67
N ASN A 40 10.19 28.59 3.81
CA ASN A 40 9.61 28.22 5.11
C ASN A 40 10.54 27.30 5.89
N SER A 41 10.82 27.66 7.15
CA SER A 41 11.60 26.79 8.04
C SER A 41 10.72 25.76 8.75
N GLN A 42 9.52 26.15 9.15
CA GLN A 42 8.50 25.27 9.74
C GLN A 42 7.12 25.78 9.33
N SER A 43 6.41 25.06 8.47
CA SER A 43 5.11 25.54 7.98
C SER A 43 4.05 24.47 7.89
N ILE A 44 2.80 24.89 8.14
CA ILE A 44 1.60 24.13 7.77
C ILE A 44 1.03 24.79 6.52
N GLY A 45 0.79 24.00 5.49
CA GLY A 45 0.15 24.43 4.26
C GLY A 45 -1.17 23.72 4.02
N PHE A 46 -2.06 24.42 3.34
CA PHE A 46 -3.26 23.83 2.77
C PHE A 46 -3.36 24.21 1.29
N TRP A 47 -3.73 23.24 0.47
CA TRP A 47 -4.06 23.41 -0.93
C TRP A 47 -5.39 22.72 -1.22
N GLY A 48 -6.32 23.48 -1.80
CA GLY A 48 -7.57 22.96 -2.34
C GLY A 48 -7.65 23.29 -3.82
N ARG A 49 -8.05 22.32 -4.65
CA ARG A 49 -8.28 22.48 -6.09
C ARG A 49 -9.66 21.95 -6.42
N TRP A 50 -10.48 22.80 -7.02
CA TRP A 50 -11.83 22.51 -7.50
C TRP A 50 -11.87 22.68 -9.00
N GLN A 51 -12.08 21.60 -9.73
CA GLN A 51 -12.07 21.64 -11.19
C GLN A 51 -13.48 21.58 -11.72
N TRP A 52 -13.84 22.50 -12.63
CA TRP A 52 -14.99 22.36 -13.53
C TRP A 52 -16.32 22.11 -12.80
N GLN A 53 -16.59 22.91 -11.77
CA GLN A 53 -17.62 22.61 -10.78
C GLN A 53 -19.05 22.56 -11.34
N THR A 54 -19.75 21.45 -11.13
CA THR A 54 -21.17 21.20 -11.44
C THR A 54 -21.89 20.63 -10.20
N ILE A 55 -23.21 20.40 -10.29
CA ILE A 55 -24.03 19.98 -9.12
C ILE A 55 -23.74 18.52 -8.69
N ASP A 56 -23.30 17.65 -9.62
CA ASP A 56 -23.22 16.20 -9.40
C ASP A 56 -21.84 15.61 -9.73
N ALA A 57 -20.89 15.85 -8.81
CA ALA A 57 -19.55 15.24 -8.72
C ALA A 57 -18.48 15.78 -9.67
N ASP A 58 -17.56 16.54 -9.09
CA ASP A 58 -16.43 17.12 -9.80
C ASP A 58 -15.09 16.65 -9.24
N PRO A 59 -14.03 16.70 -10.06
CA PRO A 59 -12.69 16.43 -9.59
C PRO A 59 -12.23 17.49 -8.58
N THR A 60 -11.78 17.02 -7.42
CA THR A 60 -11.31 17.87 -6.34
C THR A 60 -10.04 17.28 -5.72
N THR A 61 -9.09 18.14 -5.37
CA THR A 61 -7.91 17.74 -4.60
C THR A 61 -7.80 18.61 -3.36
N PHE A 62 -7.66 17.98 -2.20
CA PHE A 62 -7.34 18.64 -0.94
C PHE A 62 -6.04 18.08 -0.41
N PHE A 63 -5.18 18.97 0.07
CA PHE A 63 -3.90 18.61 0.66
C PHE A 63 -3.63 19.52 1.84
N ILE A 64 -3.36 18.92 2.99
CA ILE A 64 -2.85 19.62 4.16
C ILE A 64 -1.53 18.97 4.53
N ASN A 65 -0.50 19.78 4.73
CA ASN A 65 0.82 19.28 5.03
C ASN A 65 1.54 20.14 6.05
N TYR A 66 2.34 19.48 6.85
CA TYR A 66 3.40 20.07 7.62
C TYR A 66 4.72 19.84 6.90
N THR A 67 5.60 20.84 6.89
CA THR A 67 6.97 20.72 6.38
C THR A 67 7.89 21.49 7.29
N GLY A 68 8.95 20.83 7.74
CA GLY A 68 9.91 21.35 8.69
C GLY A 68 11.34 21.04 8.31
N LYS A 69 12.21 22.05 8.42
CA LYS A 69 13.66 21.85 8.31
C LYS A 69 14.17 21.20 9.58
N LEU A 70 14.90 20.10 9.44
CA LEU A 70 15.59 19.45 10.54
C LEU A 70 16.92 20.13 10.81
N ASP A 71 17.61 20.51 9.73
CA ASP A 71 18.86 21.25 9.72
C ASP A 71 18.96 22.11 8.43
N ASP A 72 20.12 22.71 8.16
CA ASP A 72 20.34 23.54 6.96
C ASP A 72 20.39 22.74 5.65
N SER A 73 20.47 21.42 5.73
CA SER A 73 20.62 20.48 4.63
C SER A 73 19.45 19.52 4.50
N SER A 74 18.57 19.38 5.49
CA SER A 74 17.54 18.36 5.49
C SER A 74 16.18 18.86 5.97
N SER A 75 15.13 18.29 5.39
CA SER A 75 13.74 18.59 5.73
C SER A 75 12.92 17.32 5.81
N ILE A 76 11.90 17.35 6.67
CA ILE A 76 10.88 16.33 6.78
C ILE A 76 9.51 16.97 6.67
N GLY A 77 8.57 16.25 6.08
CA GLY A 77 7.18 16.66 5.99
C GLY A 77 6.24 15.47 6.17
N ALA A 78 5.03 15.78 6.61
CA ALA A 78 3.93 14.84 6.67
C ALA A 78 2.66 15.56 6.24
N GLY A 79 1.82 14.90 5.46
CA GLY A 79 0.57 15.49 5.01
C GLY A 79 -0.52 14.46 4.85
N PHE A 80 -1.74 14.96 4.79
CA PHE A 80 -2.93 14.22 4.43
C PHE A 80 -3.47 14.79 3.12
N TYR A 81 -3.91 13.92 2.22
CA TYR A 81 -4.51 14.32 0.98
C TYR A 81 -5.75 13.50 0.67
N GLN A 82 -6.69 14.16 -0.01
CA GLN A 82 -7.86 13.55 -0.61
C GLN A 82 -7.88 14.00 -2.07
N HIS A 83 -7.91 13.05 -2.99
CA HIS A 83 -7.86 13.31 -4.42
C HIS A 83 -8.98 12.55 -5.13
N ASN A 84 -9.99 13.29 -5.57
CA ASN A 84 -11.11 12.78 -6.34
C ASN A 84 -10.85 13.01 -7.83
N THR A 85 -10.77 11.92 -8.59
CA THR A 85 -10.61 11.92 -10.04
C THR A 85 -11.93 11.78 -10.80
N ASN A 86 -13.07 11.83 -10.10
CA ASN A 86 -14.41 11.42 -10.54
C ASN A 86 -14.58 9.89 -10.68
N VAL A 87 -13.54 9.18 -11.10
CA VAL A 87 -13.53 7.71 -11.19
C VAL A 87 -13.12 7.06 -9.87
N PHE A 88 -12.03 7.56 -9.29
CA PHE A 88 -11.47 7.09 -8.04
C PHE A 88 -11.35 8.21 -7.02
N LEU A 89 -11.62 7.87 -5.76
CA LEU A 89 -11.34 8.67 -4.60
C LEU A 89 -10.13 8.10 -3.87
N ASN A 90 -9.03 8.83 -3.87
CA ASN A 90 -7.82 8.48 -3.15
C ASN A 90 -7.76 9.27 -1.85
N THR A 91 -7.75 8.59 -0.71
CA THR A 91 -7.68 9.22 0.62
C THR A 91 -6.52 8.64 1.39
N GLY A 92 -5.57 9.48 1.82
CA GLY A 92 -4.39 8.97 2.50
C GLY A 92 -3.42 10.02 2.99
N GLY A 93 -2.23 9.53 3.32
CA GLY A 93 -1.13 10.33 3.82
C GLY A 93 0.07 10.34 2.89
N VAL A 94 0.91 11.36 3.05
CA VAL A 94 2.23 11.46 2.43
C VAL A 94 3.27 11.77 3.50
N LEU A 95 4.41 11.08 3.43
CA LEU A 95 5.62 11.45 4.14
C LEU A 95 6.62 11.99 3.12
N ASN A 96 7.23 13.12 3.43
CA ASN A 96 8.26 13.74 2.61
C ASN A 96 9.57 13.78 3.40
N TYR A 97 10.67 13.44 2.74
CA TYR A 97 12.00 13.67 3.25
C TYR A 97 12.88 14.18 2.11
N ALA A 98 13.70 15.19 2.39
CA ALA A 98 14.66 15.67 1.42
C ALA A 98 15.97 16.10 2.09
N TYR A 99 17.05 15.93 1.34
CA TYR A 99 18.42 16.14 1.75
C TYR A 99 19.21 16.84 0.64
N ARG A 100 19.79 17.98 0.99
CA ARG A 100 20.65 18.82 0.16
C ARG A 100 22.11 18.57 0.51
N TYR A 101 22.83 18.09 -0.49
CA TYR A 101 24.26 17.96 -0.52
C TYR A 101 24.88 19.21 -1.18
N LEU A 102 25.60 20.01 -0.39
CA LEU A 102 26.38 21.14 -0.90
C LEU A 102 27.66 20.59 -1.54
N ILE A 103 27.87 20.88 -2.83
CA ILE A 103 29.11 20.53 -3.54
C ILE A 103 30.16 21.60 -3.26
N ASN A 104 29.75 22.87 -3.39
CA ASN A 104 30.51 24.08 -3.09
C ASN A 104 29.50 25.22 -2.80
N ASP A 105 30.01 26.44 -2.59
CA ASP A 105 29.18 27.59 -2.23
C ASP A 105 28.18 28.03 -3.32
N GLN A 106 28.41 27.61 -4.56
CA GLN A 106 27.56 27.93 -5.72
C GLN A 106 26.71 26.74 -6.19
N SER A 107 27.00 25.51 -5.76
CA SER A 107 26.45 24.30 -6.38
C SER A 107 25.93 23.31 -5.35
N SER A 108 24.73 22.78 -5.56
CA SER A 108 24.15 21.77 -4.67
C SER A 108 23.32 20.73 -5.42
N PHE A 109 23.30 19.52 -4.87
CA PHE A 109 22.37 18.46 -5.25
C PHE A 109 21.37 18.26 -4.12
N THR A 110 20.08 18.27 -4.43
CA THR A 110 19.02 17.93 -3.48
C THR A 110 18.34 16.66 -3.91
N PHE A 111 18.23 15.71 -2.99
CA PHE A 111 17.50 14.46 -3.16
C PHE A 111 16.25 14.54 -2.31
N GLY A 112 15.11 14.10 -2.84
CA GLY A 112 13.85 14.08 -2.13
C GLY A 112 13.09 12.78 -2.39
N LEU A 113 12.23 12.44 -1.44
CA LEU A 113 11.39 11.26 -1.48
C LEU A 113 10.03 11.58 -0.87
N ASN A 114 8.97 11.31 -1.62
CA ASN A 114 7.62 11.23 -1.09
C ASN A 114 7.19 9.76 -1.02
N LEU A 115 6.63 9.36 0.12
CA LEU A 115 5.99 8.08 0.33
C LEU A 115 4.51 8.32 0.61
N PHE A 116 3.66 7.91 -0.32
CA PHE A 116 2.21 7.95 -0.21
C PHE A 116 1.69 6.61 0.29
N GLY A 117 0.71 6.66 1.18
CA GLY A 117 -0.09 5.51 1.58
C GLY A 117 -1.55 5.91 1.62
N TYR A 118 -2.37 5.30 0.77
CA TYR A 118 -3.74 5.74 0.57
C TYR A 118 -4.69 4.58 0.26
N GLN A 119 -5.94 4.79 0.65
CA GLN A 119 -7.07 4.00 0.23
C GLN A 119 -7.59 4.57 -1.09
N GLN A 120 -7.63 3.73 -2.12
CA GLN A 120 -8.29 4.02 -3.39
C GLN A 120 -9.66 3.35 -3.39
N GLU A 121 -10.69 4.16 -3.59
CA GLU A 121 -12.08 3.71 -3.66
C GLU A 121 -12.65 4.06 -5.02
N PHE A 122 -13.41 3.15 -5.62
CA PHE A 122 -14.15 3.45 -6.85
C PHE A 122 -15.38 4.30 -6.51
N THR A 123 -15.46 5.50 -7.07
CA THR A 123 -16.53 6.47 -6.77
C THR A 123 -17.87 6.07 -7.40
N GLY A 124 -17.91 5.04 -8.25
CA GLY A 124 -19.15 4.53 -8.84
C GLY A 124 -19.69 5.33 -10.01
N ASN A 125 -19.03 6.44 -10.38
CA ASN A 125 -19.59 7.47 -11.25
C ASN A 125 -18.87 7.60 -12.61
N PRO A 126 -19.03 6.64 -13.53
CA PRO A 126 -18.91 7.01 -14.95
C PRO A 126 -20.11 6.62 -15.82
N PHE A 127 -21.08 5.87 -15.30
CA PHE A 127 -22.21 5.41 -16.10
C PHE A 127 -23.50 5.42 -15.27
N GLN A 128 -24.52 6.17 -15.72
CA GLN A 128 -25.91 5.89 -15.36
C GLN A 128 -26.12 4.39 -15.60
N ASN A 129 -26.46 3.63 -14.55
CA ASN A 129 -26.79 2.22 -14.69
C ASN A 129 -28.00 2.11 -15.63
N ASP A 130 -27.77 1.89 -16.92
CA ASP A 130 -28.83 1.39 -17.78
C ASP A 130 -29.15 -0.03 -17.30
N PRO A 131 -30.35 -0.29 -16.75
CA PRO A 131 -30.72 -1.62 -16.28
C PRO A 131 -30.70 -2.69 -17.39
N GLN A 132 -30.57 -2.30 -18.66
CA GLN A 132 -30.45 -3.19 -19.81
C GLN A 132 -29.00 -3.55 -20.19
N ILE A 133 -28.00 -2.85 -19.66
CA ILE A 133 -26.58 -3.10 -19.96
C ILE A 133 -25.86 -3.58 -18.69
N THR A 134 -25.71 -4.90 -18.57
CA THR A 134 -24.88 -5.51 -17.52
C THR A 134 -23.40 -5.34 -17.87
N LEU A 135 -22.83 -4.17 -17.62
CA LEU A 135 -21.38 -4.02 -17.61
C LEU A 135 -20.81 -4.90 -16.49
N PRO A 136 -19.66 -5.58 -16.69
CA PRO A 136 -18.93 -6.18 -15.58
C PRO A 136 -18.68 -5.07 -14.58
N GLN A 137 -19.31 -5.14 -13.40
CA GLN A 137 -19.03 -4.19 -12.35
C GLN A 137 -17.54 -4.36 -12.04
N LEU A 138 -16.75 -3.31 -12.32
CA LEU A 138 -15.44 -3.16 -11.71
C LEU A 138 -15.69 -3.34 -10.22
N GLY A 139 -15.07 -4.37 -9.65
CA GLY A 139 -15.32 -4.72 -8.25
C GLY A 139 -15.18 -3.46 -7.41
N THR A 140 -16.14 -3.24 -6.51
CA THR A 140 -16.08 -2.18 -5.51
C THR A 140 -15.03 -2.52 -4.46
N SER A 141 -13.82 -2.88 -4.89
CA SER A 141 -12.71 -3.20 -4.01
C SER A 141 -12.02 -1.91 -3.62
N ASN A 142 -11.97 -1.72 -2.31
CA ASN A 142 -11.18 -0.69 -1.68
C ASN A 142 -9.73 -1.20 -1.64
N ASP A 143 -8.88 -0.61 -2.47
CA ASP A 143 -7.47 -0.99 -2.58
C ASP A 143 -6.56 -0.07 -1.78
N PHE A 144 -5.71 -0.65 -0.93
CA PHE A 144 -4.73 0.14 -0.20
C PHE A 144 -3.39 0.12 -0.95
N ILE A 145 -2.94 1.29 -1.39
CA ILE A 145 -1.77 1.46 -2.25
C ILE A 145 -0.67 2.18 -1.49
N LEU A 146 0.55 1.64 -1.59
CA LEU A 146 1.78 2.34 -1.23
C LEU A 146 2.46 2.82 -2.51
N GLN A 147 2.82 4.10 -2.56
CA GLN A 147 3.44 4.71 -3.74
C GLN A 147 4.64 5.56 -3.33
N LEU A 148 5.75 5.37 -4.03
CA LEU A 148 7.01 6.03 -3.77
C LEU A 148 7.38 6.90 -4.97
N ALA A 149 7.62 8.17 -4.68
CA ALA A 149 7.80 9.24 -5.63
C ALA A 149 9.11 9.97 -5.32
N PRO A 150 10.23 9.61 -5.97
CA PRO A 150 11.51 10.28 -5.75
C PRO A 150 11.64 11.54 -6.61
N GLY A 151 12.50 12.44 -6.14
CA GLY A 151 12.87 13.66 -6.86
C GLY A 151 14.32 14.03 -6.62
N ILE A 152 14.91 14.68 -7.61
CA ILE A 152 16.25 15.26 -7.53
C ILE A 152 16.22 16.69 -8.07
N GLN A 153 17.12 17.52 -7.58
CA GLN A 153 17.36 18.86 -8.09
C GLN A 153 18.84 19.18 -8.04
N PHE A 154 19.38 19.68 -9.15
CA PHE A 154 20.66 20.33 -9.19
C PHE A 154 20.46 21.84 -9.22
N SER A 155 21.18 22.56 -8.38
CA SER A 155 21.16 24.03 -8.35
C SER A 155 22.57 24.56 -8.53
N TYR A 156 22.74 25.49 -9.45
CA TYR A 156 23.95 26.26 -9.71
C TYR A 156 23.62 27.74 -9.63
N GLU A 157 24.11 28.41 -8.58
CA GLU A 157 23.75 29.76 -8.19
C GLU A 157 22.23 29.95 -8.09
N ARG A 158 21.65 30.65 -9.08
CA ARG A 158 20.22 30.99 -9.17
C ARG A 158 19.47 30.08 -10.14
N PHE A 159 20.17 29.23 -10.87
CA PHE A 159 19.60 28.30 -11.81
C PHE A 159 19.38 26.93 -11.17
N SER A 160 18.23 26.31 -11.42
CA SER A 160 17.91 24.98 -10.92
C SER A 160 17.28 24.11 -12.00
N ILE A 161 17.72 22.85 -12.07
CA ILE A 161 17.09 21.80 -12.87
C ILE A 161 16.65 20.69 -11.93
N GLY A 162 15.39 20.28 -12.03
CA GLY A 162 14.84 19.21 -11.22
C GLY A 162 14.21 18.11 -12.06
N PHE A 163 14.28 16.88 -11.56
CA PHE A 163 13.59 15.73 -12.12
C PHE A 163 12.86 14.99 -11.01
N ALA A 164 11.62 14.59 -11.24
CA ALA A 164 10.83 13.83 -10.29
C ALA A 164 10.00 12.76 -11.01
N SER A 165 9.60 11.73 -10.27
CA SER A 165 8.58 10.79 -10.71
C SER A 165 7.51 10.69 -9.64
N GLU A 166 6.24 10.77 -10.07
CA GLU A 166 5.12 10.80 -9.13
C GLU A 166 4.75 9.41 -8.62
N ASN A 167 5.00 8.36 -9.39
CA ASN A 167 4.58 7.00 -9.07
C ASN A 167 5.62 5.96 -9.47
N LEU A 168 6.93 6.25 -9.32
CA LEU A 168 8.02 5.39 -9.80
C LEU A 168 7.90 3.94 -9.33
N PHE A 169 7.54 3.77 -8.06
CA PHE A 169 7.22 2.48 -7.48
C PHE A 169 5.89 2.53 -6.77
N ASP A 170 5.10 1.49 -6.95
CA ASP A 170 3.77 1.42 -6.40
C ASP A 170 3.33 -0.02 -6.19
N TYR A 171 2.74 -0.29 -5.03
CA TYR A 171 2.35 -1.63 -4.62
C TYR A 171 0.96 -1.59 -4.01
N ASN A 172 0.07 -2.39 -4.58
CA ASN A 172 -1.28 -2.60 -4.09
C ASN A 172 -1.22 -3.73 -3.03
N LEU A 173 -1.42 -3.37 -1.76
CA LEU A 173 -1.38 -4.32 -0.64
C LEU A 173 -2.62 -5.22 -0.60
N THR A 174 -3.74 -4.77 -1.17
CA THR A 174 -4.98 -5.55 -1.28
C THR A 174 -4.83 -6.67 -2.31
N GLU A 175 -4.41 -6.32 -3.52
CA GLU A 175 -4.19 -7.29 -4.61
C GLU A 175 -2.86 -8.04 -4.51
N LYS A 176 -1.94 -7.57 -3.64
CA LYS A 176 -0.57 -8.08 -3.48
C LYS A 176 0.24 -8.04 -4.78
N ALA A 177 -0.02 -7.04 -5.60
CA ALA A 177 0.59 -6.85 -6.91
C ALA A 177 1.07 -5.41 -7.07
N ARG A 178 1.79 -5.14 -8.16
CA ARG A 178 2.14 -3.78 -8.55
C ARG A 178 0.88 -3.05 -9.00
N ASN A 179 0.69 -1.81 -8.54
CA ASN A 179 -0.52 -1.05 -8.83
C ASN A 179 -0.57 -0.56 -10.30
N THR A 180 0.52 0.01 -10.81
CA THR A 180 0.61 0.45 -12.21
C THR A 180 1.74 -0.26 -12.96
N GLY A 181 1.58 -0.45 -14.28
CA GLY A 181 2.55 -1.14 -15.12
C GLY A 181 3.93 -0.45 -15.15
N SER A 182 4.93 -1.14 -15.73
CA SER A 182 6.26 -0.54 -15.91
C SER A 182 6.25 0.68 -16.84
N GLY A 183 5.32 0.72 -17.81
CA GLY A 183 5.14 1.85 -18.72
C GLY A 183 4.26 2.97 -18.16
N ASP A 184 3.56 2.72 -17.04
CA ASP A 184 2.56 3.62 -16.50
C ASP A 184 3.15 4.59 -15.46
N LYS A 185 4.32 5.15 -15.79
CA LYS A 185 5.10 6.01 -14.90
C LYS A 185 5.07 7.46 -15.34
N ILE A 186 4.79 8.32 -14.37
CA ILE A 186 4.73 9.76 -14.54
C ILE A 186 6.10 10.35 -14.22
N TYR A 187 6.62 11.16 -15.13
CA TYR A 187 7.89 11.84 -14.99
C TYR A 187 7.71 13.33 -15.19
N LEU A 188 8.37 14.12 -14.34
CA LEU A 188 8.38 15.57 -14.37
C LEU A 188 9.82 16.06 -14.48
N GLY A 189 10.09 16.90 -15.48
CA GLY A 189 11.31 17.69 -15.55
C GLY A 189 10.99 19.17 -15.36
N THR A 190 11.84 19.88 -14.64
CA THR A 190 11.68 21.31 -14.31
C THR A 190 13.01 22.03 -14.54
N ALA A 191 12.93 23.27 -15.01
CA ALA A 191 14.07 24.20 -15.03
C ALA A 191 13.58 25.59 -14.62
N SER A 192 14.28 26.22 -13.69
CA SER A 192 13.91 27.54 -13.16
C SER A 192 15.13 28.43 -12.95
N TYR A 193 14.90 29.74 -12.95
CA TYR A 193 15.93 30.72 -12.60
C TYR A 193 15.35 31.75 -11.62
N ASP A 194 16.11 32.06 -10.59
CA ASP A 194 15.71 32.97 -9.51
C ASP A 194 16.27 34.39 -9.74
N PHE A 195 15.43 35.31 -10.22
CA PHE A 195 15.80 36.72 -10.39
C PHE A 195 15.46 37.52 -9.13
N PRO A 196 16.44 38.03 -8.36
CA PRO A 196 16.14 39.01 -7.34
C PRO A 196 15.66 40.30 -8.00
N VAL A 197 14.56 40.83 -7.50
CA VAL A 197 13.94 42.05 -8.01
C VAL A 197 13.64 42.95 -6.81
N ASN A 198 13.74 44.26 -7.01
CA ASN A 198 13.36 45.24 -5.98
C ASN A 198 12.01 45.84 -6.38
N ILE A 199 10.94 45.40 -5.72
CA ILE A 199 9.58 45.87 -5.98
C ILE A 199 9.01 46.49 -4.70
N LEU A 200 8.38 47.66 -4.81
CA LEU A 200 7.65 48.31 -3.72
C LEU A 200 8.49 48.55 -2.44
N ASN A 201 9.73 49.01 -2.60
CA ASN A 201 10.69 49.23 -1.50
C ASN A 201 10.89 47.99 -0.61
N SER A 202 10.72 46.79 -1.17
CA SER A 202 11.11 45.56 -0.48
C SER A 202 12.63 45.52 -0.46
N GLU A 203 13.26 45.72 0.70
CA GLU A 203 14.73 45.64 0.86
C GLU A 203 15.25 44.25 0.46
N GLY A 204 15.63 44.06 -0.81
CA GLY A 204 16.29 42.85 -1.35
C GLY A 204 15.50 41.53 -1.22
N SER A 205 14.23 41.60 -0.83
CA SER A 205 13.46 40.42 -0.42
C SER A 205 12.54 39.89 -1.51
N SER A 206 12.39 40.58 -2.65
CA SER A 206 11.50 40.12 -3.72
C SER A 206 12.23 39.26 -4.76
N LEU A 207 11.54 38.24 -5.24
CA LEU A 207 12.08 37.22 -6.14
C LEU A 207 11.09 36.96 -7.28
N LEU A 208 11.57 37.01 -8.51
CA LEU A 208 10.84 36.54 -9.69
C LEU A 208 11.46 35.22 -10.17
N ARG A 209 10.65 34.16 -10.18
CA ARG A 209 11.02 32.82 -10.64
C ARG A 209 10.22 32.43 -11.87
N PRO A 210 10.74 32.61 -13.08
CA PRO A 210 10.31 31.83 -14.24
C PRO A 210 10.73 30.37 -14.08
N MET A 211 9.84 29.47 -14.50
CA MET A 211 10.06 28.04 -14.55
C MET A 211 9.41 27.47 -15.81
N VAL A 212 10.10 26.56 -16.48
CA VAL A 212 9.53 25.69 -17.51
C VAL A 212 9.52 24.27 -16.98
N TYR A 213 8.53 23.49 -17.40
CA TYR A 213 8.42 22.09 -17.04
C TYR A 213 7.85 21.26 -18.18
N PHE A 214 8.20 19.98 -18.18
CA PHE A 214 7.58 18.99 -19.04
C PHE A 214 7.17 17.79 -18.19
N LYS A 215 6.02 17.22 -18.50
CA LYS A 215 5.41 16.14 -17.73
C LYS A 215 4.94 15.05 -18.67
N SER A 216 5.56 13.87 -18.56
CA SER A 216 5.14 12.67 -19.28
C SER A 216 4.09 11.94 -18.45
N ILE A 217 2.91 11.74 -19.02
CA ILE A 217 1.82 11.00 -18.39
C ILE A 217 1.42 9.86 -19.33
N PRO A 218 1.40 8.60 -18.87
CA PRO A 218 0.99 7.46 -19.67
C PRO A 218 -0.42 7.63 -20.23
N GLY A 219 -0.60 7.33 -21.52
CA GLY A 219 -1.90 7.45 -22.19
C GLY A 219 -2.29 8.86 -22.60
N PHE A 220 -1.46 9.87 -22.33
CA PHE A 220 -1.68 11.26 -22.72
C PHE A 220 -0.47 11.83 -23.46
N ASP A 221 -0.69 12.90 -24.21
CA ASP A 221 0.41 13.68 -24.78
C ASP A 221 1.29 14.26 -23.67
N THR A 222 2.61 14.25 -23.88
CA THR A 222 3.56 14.90 -22.98
C THR A 222 3.17 16.36 -22.81
N GLN A 223 2.89 16.76 -21.57
CA GLN A 223 2.50 18.11 -21.26
C GLN A 223 3.72 19.00 -21.15
N ILE A 224 3.65 20.20 -21.73
CA ILE A 224 4.65 21.25 -21.57
C ILE A 224 3.97 22.41 -20.88
N GLY A 225 4.65 22.99 -19.90
CA GLY A 225 4.16 24.20 -19.25
C GLY A 225 5.27 25.16 -18.85
N MET A 226 4.82 26.38 -18.57
CA MET A 226 5.65 27.46 -18.06
C MET A 226 4.90 28.14 -16.92
N SER A 227 5.65 28.67 -15.96
CA SER A 227 5.10 29.46 -14.87
C SER A 227 6.04 30.60 -14.52
N GLY A 228 5.47 31.72 -14.09
CA GLY A 228 6.17 32.84 -13.49
C GLY A 228 5.63 33.06 -12.09
N PHE A 229 6.49 32.99 -11.08
CA PHE A 229 6.13 33.22 -9.69
C PHE A 229 6.87 34.44 -9.15
N LEU A 230 6.14 35.45 -8.72
CA LEU A 230 6.66 36.63 -8.05
C LEU A 230 6.40 36.51 -6.54
N SER A 231 7.45 36.51 -5.74
CA SER A 231 7.41 36.49 -4.28
C SER A 231 7.86 37.86 -3.76
N THR A 232 7.07 38.48 -2.87
CA THR A 232 7.49 39.68 -2.11
C THR A 232 7.31 39.45 -0.61
N ASN A 233 7.63 40.43 0.23
CA ASN A 233 7.37 40.35 1.67
C ASN A 233 5.87 40.50 2.03
N LYS A 234 5.06 41.09 1.16
CA LYS A 234 3.64 41.42 1.41
C LYS A 234 2.66 40.61 0.57
N PHE A 235 3.06 40.15 -0.60
CA PHE A 235 2.20 39.40 -1.51
C PHE A 235 3.01 38.44 -2.39
N TRP A 236 2.32 37.56 -3.08
CA TRP A 236 2.86 36.82 -4.21
C TRP A 236 1.88 36.89 -5.37
N ALA A 237 2.40 36.76 -6.58
CA ALA A 237 1.62 36.67 -7.80
C ALA A 237 2.16 35.50 -8.64
N GLN A 238 1.28 34.84 -9.37
CA GLN A 238 1.63 33.70 -10.19
C GLN A 238 0.89 33.79 -11.52
N THR A 239 1.59 33.43 -12.59
CA THR A 239 0.99 33.18 -13.90
C THR A 239 1.57 31.89 -14.45
N GLY A 240 0.80 31.19 -15.28
CA GLY A 240 1.21 29.92 -15.84
C GLY A 240 0.48 29.57 -17.12
N TYR A 241 1.09 28.64 -17.84
CA TYR A 241 0.50 27.99 -19.00
C TYR A 241 0.83 26.50 -18.93
N ASN A 242 -0.17 25.66 -19.18
CA ASN A 242 -0.03 24.22 -19.34
C ASN A 242 -0.69 23.82 -20.66
N SER A 243 -0.02 23.03 -21.48
CA SER A 243 -0.53 22.59 -22.79
C SER A 243 -1.87 21.83 -22.75
N PHE A 244 -2.19 21.18 -21.63
CA PHE A 244 -3.46 20.49 -21.40
C PHE A 244 -4.46 21.39 -20.67
N TYR A 245 -4.08 21.94 -19.52
CA TYR A 245 -4.99 22.68 -18.64
C TYR A 245 -5.22 24.16 -19.02
N GLY A 246 -4.36 24.75 -19.84
CA GLY A 246 -4.47 26.13 -20.33
C GLY A 246 -3.75 27.16 -19.47
N ILE A 247 -4.29 28.40 -19.39
CA ILE A 247 -3.64 29.53 -18.71
C ILE A 247 -4.09 29.58 -17.26
N SER A 248 -3.15 29.75 -16.34
CA SER A 248 -3.40 30.01 -14.92
C SER A 248 -2.93 31.41 -14.52
N VAL A 249 -3.72 32.08 -13.67
CA VAL A 249 -3.39 33.36 -13.05
C VAL A 249 -3.81 33.31 -11.59
N GLY A 250 -2.94 33.75 -10.70
CA GLY A 250 -3.20 33.75 -9.28
C GLY A 250 -2.38 34.76 -8.51
N GLY A 251 -2.72 34.89 -7.23
CA GLY A 251 -2.01 35.76 -6.31
C GLY A 251 -2.52 35.61 -4.90
N GLY A 252 -1.76 36.13 -3.95
CA GLY A 252 -2.09 36.05 -2.53
C GLY A 252 -1.37 37.08 -1.69
N GLY A 253 -1.91 37.34 -0.51
CA GLY A 253 -1.34 38.22 0.49
C GLY A 253 -0.52 37.46 1.52
N ARG A 254 0.52 38.09 2.04
CA ARG A 254 1.30 37.66 3.20
C ARG A 254 1.01 38.59 4.38
N PHE A 255 0.43 38.04 5.43
CA PHE A 255 0.07 38.73 6.66
C PHE A 255 1.07 38.37 7.76
N MET A 256 1.54 39.40 8.47
CA MET A 256 2.51 39.24 9.58
C MET A 256 3.79 38.49 9.20
N GLN A 257 4.12 38.44 7.90
CA GLN A 257 5.24 37.65 7.34
C GLN A 257 5.19 36.14 7.67
N ARG A 258 4.03 35.63 8.10
CA ARG A 258 3.86 34.25 8.56
C ARG A 258 2.72 33.54 7.84
N LEU A 259 1.59 34.23 7.68
CA LEU A 259 0.41 33.67 7.03
C LEU A 259 0.37 34.12 5.57
N SER A 260 0.38 33.19 4.64
CA SER A 260 0.14 33.39 3.22
C SER A 260 -1.22 32.82 2.86
N VAL A 261 -2.06 33.60 2.18
CA VAL A 261 -3.36 33.16 1.65
C VAL A 261 -3.50 33.72 0.25
N GLY A 262 -3.83 32.86 -0.72
CA GLY A 262 -4.12 33.29 -2.07
C GLY A 262 -4.89 32.26 -2.86
N ALA A 263 -5.22 32.65 -4.09
CA ALA A 263 -6.00 31.83 -5.00
C ALA A 263 -5.38 31.85 -6.39
N VAL A 264 -5.60 30.77 -7.14
CA VAL A 264 -5.22 30.63 -8.54
C VAL A 264 -6.46 30.22 -9.32
N VAL A 265 -6.67 30.81 -10.49
CA VAL A 265 -7.73 30.44 -11.42
C VAL A 265 -7.09 29.96 -12.71
N GLU A 266 -7.58 28.86 -13.24
CA GLU A 266 -7.06 28.22 -14.45
C GLU A 266 -8.16 28.00 -15.49
N PHE A 267 -7.88 28.43 -16.71
CA PHE A 267 -8.83 28.46 -17.82
C PHE A 267 -8.40 27.48 -18.92
N GLY A 268 -9.26 26.49 -19.17
CA GLY A 268 -9.05 25.48 -20.21
C GLY A 268 -9.06 26.08 -21.62
N MET A 269 -7.95 25.94 -22.35
CA MET A 269 -7.81 26.46 -23.72
C MET A 269 -7.94 25.39 -24.80
N LYS A 270 -7.73 24.11 -24.45
CA LYS A 270 -7.77 23.01 -25.41
C LYS A 270 -9.22 22.79 -25.88
N SER A 271 -9.40 22.36 -27.12
CA SER A 271 -10.73 22.07 -27.70
C SER A 271 -11.50 21.04 -26.87
N GLU A 272 -10.80 20.07 -26.28
CA GLU A 272 -11.34 19.08 -25.35
C GLU A 272 -11.95 19.72 -24.09
N LEU A 273 -11.38 20.83 -23.60
CA LEU A 273 -11.84 21.54 -22.41
C LEU A 273 -12.88 22.63 -22.70
N LYS A 274 -13.30 22.78 -23.96
CA LYS A 274 -14.23 23.83 -24.36
C LYS A 274 -15.61 23.62 -23.70
N GLY A 275 -16.07 24.62 -22.96
CA GLY A 275 -17.35 24.56 -22.24
C GLY A 275 -17.26 23.97 -20.83
N LYS A 276 -16.06 23.63 -20.34
CA LYS A 276 -15.83 23.35 -18.92
C LYS A 276 -15.63 24.67 -18.15
N ASP A 277 -16.13 24.72 -16.93
CA ASP A 277 -15.93 25.86 -16.04
C ASP A 277 -14.45 26.02 -15.66
N PRO A 278 -14.00 27.19 -15.19
CA PRO A 278 -12.63 27.37 -14.72
C PRO A 278 -12.30 26.45 -13.53
N THR A 279 -11.02 26.14 -13.37
CA THR A 279 -10.51 25.51 -12.16
C THR A 279 -10.10 26.57 -11.16
N PHE A 280 -10.46 26.37 -9.90
CA PHE A 280 -10.11 27.26 -8.79
C PHE A 280 -9.19 26.53 -7.82
N GLU A 281 -8.14 27.21 -7.39
CA GLU A 281 -7.24 26.74 -6.35
C GLU A 281 -7.18 27.73 -5.19
N LEU A 282 -7.21 27.21 -3.97
CA LEU A 282 -6.93 27.94 -2.74
C LEU A 282 -5.60 27.45 -2.20
N VAL A 283 -4.65 28.35 -1.99
CA VAL A 283 -3.32 28.05 -1.45
C VAL A 283 -3.11 28.86 -0.19
N THR A 284 -2.81 28.17 0.90
CA THR A 284 -2.46 28.79 2.18
C THR A 284 -1.20 28.16 2.77
N ALA A 285 -0.46 28.98 3.51
CA ALA A 285 0.69 28.51 4.28
C ALA A 285 0.83 29.37 5.54
N TYR A 286 1.11 28.75 6.67
CA TYR A 286 1.42 29.40 7.92
C TYR A 286 2.81 28.95 8.39
N ASP A 287 3.77 29.89 8.36
CA ASP A 287 5.12 29.69 8.88
C ASP A 287 5.19 30.11 10.35
N PHE A 288 5.65 29.20 11.19
CA PHE A 288 5.86 29.40 12.62
C PHE A 288 7.29 29.13 13.06
N GLY A 289 8.19 28.87 12.12
CA GLY A 289 9.59 28.76 12.42
C GLY A 289 10.20 30.10 12.80
N ASN A 290 11.46 30.05 13.26
CA ASN A 290 12.19 31.27 13.54
C ASN A 290 12.26 32.07 12.24
N VAL A 291 11.79 33.32 12.28
CA VAL A 291 11.92 34.26 11.17
C VAL A 291 13.42 34.53 10.99
N ILE A 292 14.12 33.66 10.28
CA ILE A 292 15.42 33.98 9.73
C ILE A 292 15.06 35.02 8.68
N SER A 293 15.27 36.30 9.02
CA SER A 293 15.10 37.42 8.11
C SER A 293 15.59 36.99 6.74
N ARG A 294 14.66 36.97 5.77
CA ARG A 294 14.87 36.48 4.40
C ARG A 294 16.27 36.89 3.98
N ARG A 295 17.17 35.91 3.90
CA ARG A 295 18.62 36.12 3.79
C ARG A 295 18.83 37.25 2.78
N LYS A 296 19.39 38.39 3.23
CA LYS A 296 19.82 39.46 2.33
C LYS A 296 20.62 38.74 1.24
N ILE A 297 20.15 38.82 -0.01
CA ILE A 297 20.94 38.39 -1.15
C ILE A 297 21.96 39.52 -1.31
N THR A 298 22.97 39.51 -0.44
CA THR A 298 24.03 40.51 -0.42
C THR A 298 24.85 40.27 -1.68
N GLU A 299 24.80 41.23 -2.60
CA GLU A 299 25.91 41.48 -3.52
C GLU A 299 27.18 41.67 -2.68
N PRO A 300 28.35 41.15 -3.09
CA PRO A 300 29.55 41.21 -2.27
C PRO A 300 29.84 42.66 -1.85
N GLU A 301 29.98 42.86 -0.54
CA GLU A 301 30.19 44.15 0.12
C GLU A 301 31.53 44.78 -0.30
N GLU A 302 31.48 45.83 -1.10
CA GLU A 302 32.58 46.80 -1.23
C GLU A 302 32.22 48.20 -0.68
N ASP A 303 30.97 48.47 -0.32
CA ASP A 303 30.47 49.83 -0.06
C ASP A 303 30.42 50.28 1.42
N GLU A 304 30.96 49.51 2.38
CA GLU A 304 30.92 49.88 3.81
C GLU A 304 32.13 50.70 4.30
N LYS A 305 33.07 51.10 3.44
CA LYS A 305 34.26 51.88 3.88
C LYS A 305 34.23 53.39 3.60
N GLU A 306 33.26 53.90 2.86
CA GLU A 306 33.23 55.34 2.51
C GLU A 306 32.31 56.19 3.39
N LYS A 307 31.47 55.60 4.26
CA LYS A 307 30.51 56.37 5.08
C LYS A 307 30.98 56.74 6.50
N GLU A 308 32.13 56.23 6.96
CA GLU A 308 32.68 56.57 8.28
C GLU A 308 33.61 57.80 8.29
N LEU A 309 33.93 58.37 7.12
CA LEU A 309 34.89 59.49 7.02
C LEU A 309 34.24 60.88 6.85
N GLU A 310 32.96 60.96 6.51
CA GLU A 310 32.26 62.25 6.35
C GLU A 310 31.60 62.78 7.63
N GLU A 311 31.42 61.94 8.66
CA GLU A 311 30.70 62.33 9.90
C GLU A 311 31.59 63.03 10.96
N ILE A 312 32.89 63.17 10.72
CA ILE A 312 33.85 63.74 11.68
C ILE A 312 34.11 65.25 11.42
N ALA A 313 33.65 65.80 10.29
CA ALA A 313 33.97 67.17 9.88
C ALA A 313 32.92 68.24 10.28
N GLU A 314 31.73 67.86 10.74
CA GLU A 314 30.65 68.82 11.06
C GLU A 314 30.45 69.11 12.55
N VAL A 315 31.21 68.45 13.45
CA VAL A 315 31.02 68.59 14.90
C VAL A 315 31.71 69.82 15.50
N GLU A 316 32.60 70.51 14.77
CA GLU A 316 33.42 71.60 15.34
C GLU A 316 32.86 73.03 15.19
N LYS A 317 31.66 73.23 14.62
CA LYS A 317 31.13 74.60 14.36
C LYS A 317 29.89 75.01 15.16
N ALA A 318 29.38 74.17 16.06
CA ALA A 318 28.14 74.46 16.79
C ALA A 318 28.35 74.61 18.33
N ALA A 319 29.53 75.05 18.76
CA ALA A 319 29.92 75.04 20.17
C ALA A 319 30.05 76.43 20.85
N GLU A 320 29.51 77.51 20.26
CA GLU A 320 29.67 78.87 20.83
C GLU A 320 28.39 79.62 21.25
N GLU A 321 27.17 79.09 21.04
CA GLU A 321 25.94 79.86 21.34
C GLU A 321 25.03 79.35 22.48
N GLU A 322 25.38 78.28 23.19
CA GLU A 322 24.43 77.65 24.14
C GLU A 322 24.87 77.65 25.62
N GLU A 323 25.42 78.78 26.08
CA GLU A 323 25.84 78.98 27.49
C GLU A 323 24.74 79.61 28.39
N LEU A 324 23.49 79.73 27.94
CA LEU A 324 22.41 80.38 28.71
C LEU A 324 21.18 79.50 29.07
N SER A 325 21.12 78.20 28.75
CA SER A 325 19.96 77.34 29.09
C SER A 325 20.23 76.12 30.01
N LYS A 326 21.48 75.91 30.44
CA LYS A 326 21.92 74.68 31.15
C LYS A 326 21.37 74.48 32.58
N ALA A 327 20.67 75.46 33.16
CA ALA A 327 20.14 75.36 34.52
C ALA A 327 18.71 74.77 34.60
N GLU A 328 17.86 75.00 33.59
CA GLU A 328 16.47 74.51 33.59
C GLU A 328 16.35 73.08 33.04
N ALA A 329 17.22 72.68 32.10
CA ALA A 329 17.23 71.35 31.50
C ALA A 329 17.65 70.23 32.49
N LEU A 330 18.46 70.55 33.50
CA LEU A 330 19.00 69.55 34.44
C LEU A 330 17.94 69.04 35.43
N LEU A 331 16.98 69.89 35.82
CA LEU A 331 15.89 69.55 36.74
C LEU A 331 14.84 68.65 36.08
N ILE A 332 14.47 68.96 34.83
CA ILE A 332 13.52 68.15 34.04
C ILE A 332 14.11 66.75 33.73
N ALA A 333 15.42 66.67 33.50
CA ALA A 333 16.11 65.41 33.25
C ALA A 333 16.20 64.51 34.49
N GLN A 334 16.24 65.07 35.70
CA GLN A 334 16.25 64.31 36.96
C GLN A 334 14.87 63.71 37.27
N GLU A 335 13.81 64.50 37.13
CA GLU A 335 12.42 64.05 37.36
C GLU A 335 11.99 62.94 36.37
N ALA A 336 12.38 63.07 35.10
CA ALA A 336 12.12 62.04 34.09
C ALA A 336 12.85 60.72 34.38
N LYS A 337 14.04 60.78 34.99
CA LYS A 337 14.83 59.60 35.34
C LYS A 337 14.22 58.80 36.51
N GLU A 338 13.69 59.49 37.52
CA GLU A 338 13.02 58.84 38.65
C GLU A 338 11.70 58.17 38.24
N LEU A 339 10.89 58.83 37.40
CA LEU A 339 9.66 58.27 36.84
C LEU A 339 9.95 57.03 35.96
N ALA A 340 10.99 57.08 35.13
CA ALA A 340 11.41 55.96 34.29
C ALA A 340 11.91 54.76 35.13
N GLN A 341 12.62 55.02 36.24
CA GLN A 341 13.06 53.96 37.16
C GLN A 341 11.89 53.32 37.91
N ALA A 342 10.91 54.12 38.37
CA ALA A 342 9.71 53.62 39.03
C ALA A 342 8.84 52.75 38.09
N GLN A 343 8.69 53.15 36.83
CA GLN A 343 7.98 52.37 35.80
C GLN A 343 8.71 51.06 35.45
N ARG A 344 10.06 51.09 35.35
CA ARG A 344 10.88 49.89 35.11
C ARG A 344 10.80 48.88 36.26
N LYS A 345 10.61 49.33 37.50
CA LYS A 345 10.45 48.44 38.65
C LYS A 345 9.09 47.73 38.64
N LYS A 346 8.00 48.47 38.37
CA LYS A 346 6.65 47.90 38.21
C LYS A 346 6.53 46.93 37.03
N SER A 347 7.21 47.22 35.91
CA SER A 347 7.19 46.32 34.75
C SER A 347 7.96 45.02 35.01
N LYS A 348 9.07 45.08 35.74
CA LYS A 348 9.84 43.89 36.14
C LYS A 348 9.07 42.97 37.08
N ASP A 349 8.37 43.53 38.07
CA ASP A 349 7.59 42.73 39.04
C ASP A 349 6.39 42.05 38.37
N SER A 350 5.72 42.75 37.44
CA SER A 350 4.60 42.17 36.66
C SER A 350 5.07 41.06 35.71
N LEU A 351 6.23 41.25 35.06
CA LEU A 351 6.80 40.25 34.15
C LEU A 351 7.27 38.99 34.89
N ALA A 352 7.75 39.14 36.13
CA ALA A 352 8.15 38.02 36.98
C ALA A 352 6.96 37.16 37.40
N GLN A 353 5.81 37.78 37.68
CA GLN A 353 4.58 37.08 38.05
C GLN A 353 4.00 36.27 36.88
N VAL A 354 3.94 36.87 35.68
CA VAL A 354 3.51 36.18 34.46
C VAL A 354 4.43 35.01 34.10
N LYS A 355 5.75 35.14 34.24
CA LYS A 355 6.69 34.04 34.01
C LYS A 355 6.48 32.86 34.96
N LYS A 356 6.16 33.14 36.24
CA LYS A 356 5.87 32.10 37.24
C LYS A 356 4.60 31.33 36.87
N GLU A 357 3.57 32.03 36.44
CA GLU A 357 2.28 31.45 36.06
C GLU A 357 2.37 30.64 34.76
N LEU A 358 3.15 31.12 33.78
CA LEU A 358 3.44 30.39 32.55
C LEU A 358 4.26 29.10 32.81
N ALA A 359 5.21 29.15 33.75
CA ALA A 359 5.99 27.97 34.14
C ALA A 359 5.11 26.90 34.82
N ILE A 360 4.17 27.31 35.67
CA ILE A 360 3.20 26.40 36.29
C ILE A 360 2.28 25.79 35.23
N ALA A 361 1.73 26.59 34.31
CA ALA A 361 0.88 26.10 33.22
C ALA A 361 1.61 25.10 32.31
N THR A 362 2.87 25.40 31.95
CA THR A 362 3.72 24.51 31.11
C THR A 362 4.00 23.18 31.82
N SER A 363 4.22 23.21 33.15
CA SER A 363 4.45 21.99 33.94
C SER A 363 3.20 21.11 34.01
N LEU A 364 2.02 21.73 34.15
CA LEU A 364 0.73 21.02 34.20
C LEU A 364 0.41 20.34 32.87
N GLN A 365 0.73 21.00 31.76
CA GLN A 365 0.51 20.50 30.40
C GLN A 365 1.40 19.30 30.10
N LYS A 366 2.69 19.35 30.49
CA LYS A 366 3.62 18.20 30.39
C LYS A 366 3.16 16.99 31.21
N ASP A 367 2.58 17.21 32.39
CA ASP A 367 2.06 16.12 33.21
C ASP A 367 0.77 15.51 32.66
N GLN A 368 -0.07 16.30 31.97
CA GLN A 368 -1.21 15.77 31.23
C GLN A 368 -0.78 14.93 30.03
N GLU A 369 0.20 15.39 29.24
CA GLU A 369 0.74 14.64 28.10
C GLU A 369 1.35 13.29 28.51
N ARG A 370 2.09 13.26 29.63
CA ARG A 370 2.63 12.01 30.18
C ARG A 370 1.54 11.01 30.59
N ARG A 371 0.41 11.51 31.10
CA ARG A 371 -0.75 10.67 31.46
C ARG A 371 -1.46 10.13 30.21
N THR A 372 -1.59 10.93 29.16
CA THR A 372 -2.19 10.46 27.90
C THR A 372 -1.31 9.44 27.19
N ASP A 373 0.00 9.65 27.17
CA ASP A 373 0.97 8.73 26.57
C ASP A 373 1.01 7.38 27.28
N SER A 374 0.97 7.38 28.61
CA SER A 374 0.91 6.15 29.40
C SER A 374 -0.40 5.38 29.17
N ILE A 375 -1.53 6.06 29.07
CA ILE A 375 -2.82 5.43 28.74
C ILE A 375 -2.81 4.85 27.32
N GLN A 376 -2.26 5.56 26.33
CA GLN A 376 -2.15 5.04 24.97
C GLN A 376 -1.23 3.82 24.89
N LYS A 377 -0.12 3.82 25.63
CA LYS A 377 0.81 2.69 25.66
C LYS A 377 0.16 1.42 26.23
N ILE A 378 -0.65 1.56 27.28
CA ILE A 378 -1.42 0.44 27.86
C ILE A 378 -2.46 -0.08 26.86
N LYS A 379 -3.25 0.80 26.23
CA LYS A 379 -4.22 0.38 25.19
C LYS A 379 -3.56 -0.33 24.02
N ARG A 380 -2.36 0.10 23.61
CA ARG A 380 -1.62 -0.53 22.51
C ARG A 380 -1.10 -1.92 22.90
N GLN A 381 -0.67 -2.11 24.15
CA GLN A 381 -0.31 -3.42 24.68
C GLN A 381 -1.52 -4.36 24.80
N GLU A 382 -2.66 -3.86 25.26
CA GLU A 382 -3.90 -4.64 25.33
C GLU A 382 -4.38 -5.06 23.93
N ALA A 383 -4.32 -4.17 22.94
CA ALA A 383 -4.67 -4.49 21.56
C ALA A 383 -3.76 -5.57 20.96
N LEU A 384 -2.44 -5.48 21.20
CA LEU A 384 -1.47 -6.49 20.76
C LEU A 384 -1.71 -7.86 21.42
N ALA A 385 -2.02 -7.88 22.73
CA ALA A 385 -2.35 -9.10 23.44
C ALA A 385 -3.65 -9.73 22.92
N MET A 386 -4.67 -8.92 22.63
CA MET A 386 -5.94 -9.37 22.05
C MET A 386 -5.76 -9.95 20.65
N GLU A 387 -4.89 -9.34 19.82
CA GLU A 387 -4.56 -9.83 18.49
C GLU A 387 -3.84 -11.19 18.55
N GLN A 388 -2.90 -11.37 19.49
CA GLN A 388 -2.21 -12.64 19.70
C GLN A 388 -3.18 -13.75 20.14
N ILE A 389 -4.08 -13.47 21.08
CA ILE A 389 -5.11 -14.43 21.52
C ILE A 389 -6.02 -14.82 20.34
N THR A 390 -6.39 -13.86 19.49
CA THR A 390 -7.25 -14.11 18.33
C THR A 390 -6.55 -14.95 17.26
N LYS A 391 -5.25 -14.69 17.01
CA LYS A 391 -4.43 -15.52 16.12
C LYS A 391 -4.28 -16.95 16.64
N GLN A 392 -4.04 -17.12 17.94
CA GLN A 392 -3.92 -18.45 18.56
C GLN A 392 -5.22 -19.23 18.44
N LYS A 393 -6.37 -18.62 18.76
CA LYS A 393 -7.70 -19.27 18.62
C LYS A 393 -7.99 -19.69 17.18
N ARG A 394 -7.59 -18.90 16.18
CA ARG A 394 -7.73 -19.28 14.75
C ARG A 394 -6.87 -20.49 14.41
N LEU A 395 -5.62 -20.54 14.86
CA LEU A 395 -4.72 -21.68 14.64
C LEU A 395 -5.26 -22.96 15.31
N ASP A 396 -5.75 -22.86 16.55
CA ASP A 396 -6.32 -24.00 17.27
C ASP A 396 -7.60 -24.51 16.59
N SER A 397 -8.43 -23.60 16.05
CA SER A 397 -9.65 -23.96 15.30
C SER A 397 -9.33 -24.66 13.97
N LEU A 398 -8.31 -24.18 13.25
CA LEU A 398 -7.82 -24.82 12.03
C LEU A 398 -7.27 -26.22 12.31
N ALA A 399 -6.49 -26.38 13.39
CA ALA A 399 -5.95 -27.67 13.80
C ALA A 399 -7.06 -28.66 14.23
N ALA A 400 -8.15 -28.17 14.83
CA ALA A 400 -9.31 -29.02 15.17
C ALA A 400 -10.04 -29.54 13.91
N ILE A 401 -10.23 -28.68 12.90
CA ILE A 401 -10.85 -29.05 11.62
C ILE A 401 -10.02 -30.12 10.89
N ASP A 402 -8.68 -29.99 10.90
CA ASP A 402 -7.81 -30.96 10.23
C ASP A 402 -7.81 -32.32 10.96
N ARG A 403 -7.86 -32.33 12.30
CA ARG A 403 -8.01 -33.57 13.08
C ARG A 403 -9.33 -34.28 12.80
N GLU A 404 -10.42 -33.52 12.68
CA GLU A 404 -11.74 -34.08 12.38
C GLU A 404 -11.78 -34.69 10.97
N LYS A 405 -11.23 -34.01 9.96
CA LYS A 405 -11.08 -34.55 8.61
C LYS A 405 -10.27 -35.85 8.59
N ALA A 406 -9.15 -35.90 9.32
CA ALA A 406 -8.32 -37.10 9.41
C ALA A 406 -9.06 -38.29 10.06
N LEU A 407 -9.88 -38.03 11.10
CA LEU A 407 -10.73 -39.03 11.74
C LEU A 407 -11.82 -39.57 10.80
N VAL A 408 -12.47 -38.68 10.06
CA VAL A 408 -13.49 -39.06 9.05
C VAL A 408 -12.88 -39.92 7.96
N GLU A 409 -11.69 -39.56 7.47
CA GLU A 409 -11.00 -40.33 6.43
C GLU A 409 -10.53 -41.70 6.93
N ALA A 410 -9.99 -41.77 8.16
CA ALA A 410 -9.62 -43.03 8.80
C ALA A 410 -10.82 -43.98 8.98
N ASN A 411 -11.97 -43.45 9.39
CA ASN A 411 -13.21 -44.21 9.50
C ASN A 411 -13.71 -44.69 8.13
N ARG A 412 -13.61 -43.85 7.09
CA ARG A 412 -13.97 -44.23 5.72
C ARG A 412 -13.09 -45.38 5.21
N ARG A 413 -11.78 -45.33 5.44
CA ARG A 413 -10.85 -46.43 5.09
C ARG A 413 -11.19 -47.72 5.83
N LYS A 414 -11.47 -47.63 7.14
CA LYS A 414 -11.86 -48.81 7.94
C LYS A 414 -13.16 -49.45 7.45
N ASN A 415 -14.14 -48.64 7.03
CA ASN A 415 -15.38 -49.14 6.46
C ASN A 415 -15.18 -49.76 5.08
N GLN A 416 -14.32 -49.18 4.23
CA GLN A 416 -13.95 -49.78 2.94
C GLN A 416 -13.29 -51.15 3.12
N ILE A 417 -12.31 -51.28 4.03
CA ILE A 417 -11.65 -52.56 4.32
C ILE A 417 -12.67 -53.63 4.76
N LYS A 418 -13.65 -53.26 5.58
CA LYS A 418 -14.73 -54.18 5.99
C LYS A 418 -15.62 -54.59 4.82
N LEU A 419 -15.97 -53.65 3.94
CA LEU A 419 -16.77 -53.94 2.75
C LEU A 419 -16.02 -54.87 1.79
N ASP A 420 -14.73 -54.62 1.57
CA ASP A 420 -13.88 -55.44 0.71
C ASP A 420 -13.71 -56.86 1.29
N SER A 421 -13.55 -56.99 2.61
CA SER A 421 -13.47 -58.30 3.28
C SER A 421 -14.79 -59.09 3.21
N ILE A 422 -15.93 -58.40 3.29
CA ILE A 422 -17.24 -59.04 3.14
C ILE A 422 -17.44 -59.50 1.69
N LYS A 423 -16.99 -58.70 0.72
CA LYS A 423 -17.08 -59.04 -0.70
C LYS A 423 -16.23 -60.26 -1.03
N THR A 424 -14.98 -60.30 -0.58
CA THR A 424 -14.09 -61.46 -0.81
C THR A 424 -14.60 -62.73 -0.14
N ALA A 425 -15.20 -62.63 1.07
CA ALA A 425 -15.82 -63.78 1.73
C ALA A 425 -17.01 -64.33 0.93
N LYS A 426 -17.89 -63.45 0.40
CA LYS A 426 -19.02 -63.86 -0.45
C LYS A 426 -18.57 -64.49 -1.77
N GLU A 427 -17.53 -63.94 -2.40
CA GLU A 427 -16.97 -64.50 -3.63
C GLU A 427 -16.36 -65.90 -3.39
N ALA A 428 -15.67 -66.10 -2.27
CA ALA A 428 -15.13 -67.40 -1.88
C ALA A 428 -16.24 -68.44 -1.59
N GLU A 429 -17.31 -68.03 -0.91
CA GLU A 429 -18.47 -68.89 -0.62
C GLU A 429 -19.20 -69.30 -1.91
N ALA A 430 -19.42 -68.35 -2.82
CA ALA A 430 -20.03 -68.62 -4.12
C ALA A 430 -19.17 -69.58 -4.97
N LEU A 431 -17.85 -69.44 -4.94
CA LEU A 431 -16.92 -70.34 -5.63
C LEU A 431 -16.95 -71.76 -5.03
N ALA A 432 -17.02 -71.87 -3.70
CA ALA A 432 -17.14 -73.15 -3.00
C ALA A 432 -18.48 -73.85 -3.29
N GLU A 433 -19.58 -73.10 -3.36
CA GLU A 433 -20.89 -73.66 -3.71
C GLU A 433 -20.95 -74.11 -5.18
N ALA A 434 -20.37 -73.34 -6.10
CA ALA A 434 -20.24 -73.73 -7.50
C ALA A 434 -19.43 -75.03 -7.66
N LYS A 435 -18.33 -75.16 -6.90
CA LYS A 435 -17.52 -76.39 -6.88
C LYS A 435 -18.30 -77.58 -6.32
N ARG A 436 -19.05 -77.40 -5.22
CA ARG A 436 -19.93 -78.46 -4.66
C ARG A 436 -21.00 -78.92 -5.65
N LYS A 437 -21.61 -78.00 -6.40
CA LYS A 437 -22.57 -78.33 -7.46
C LYS A 437 -21.91 -79.12 -8.58
N SER A 438 -20.73 -78.71 -9.04
CA SER A 438 -19.95 -79.43 -10.06
C SER A 438 -19.55 -80.83 -9.58
N ASP A 439 -19.06 -80.98 -8.35
CA ASP A 439 -18.66 -82.27 -7.78
C ASP A 439 -19.86 -83.21 -7.61
N SER A 440 -21.04 -82.67 -7.27
CA SER A 440 -22.29 -83.43 -7.18
C SER A 440 -22.76 -83.92 -8.55
N ILE A 441 -22.64 -83.12 -9.60
CA ILE A 441 -22.98 -83.50 -10.98
C ILE A 441 -22.02 -84.59 -11.46
N ASN A 442 -20.72 -84.40 -11.27
CA ASN A 442 -19.70 -85.40 -11.64
C ASN A 442 -19.93 -86.73 -10.91
N LYS A 443 -20.28 -86.70 -9.62
CA LYS A 443 -20.58 -87.91 -8.85
C LYS A 443 -21.83 -88.63 -9.35
N ALA A 444 -22.88 -87.89 -9.73
CA ALA A 444 -24.08 -88.45 -10.33
C ALA A 444 -23.78 -89.07 -11.71
N GLU A 445 -22.98 -88.40 -12.54
CA GLU A 445 -22.56 -88.90 -13.85
C GLU A 445 -21.75 -90.20 -13.71
N ILE A 446 -20.76 -90.25 -12.81
CA ILE A 446 -20.01 -91.47 -12.50
C ILE A 446 -20.93 -92.61 -12.02
N ALA A 447 -21.93 -92.31 -11.18
CA ALA A 447 -22.89 -93.30 -10.73
C ALA A 447 -23.76 -93.85 -11.89
N THR A 448 -24.20 -93.00 -12.83
CA THR A 448 -24.94 -93.44 -14.01
C THR A 448 -24.09 -94.28 -14.96
N VAL A 449 -22.81 -93.93 -15.14
CA VAL A 449 -21.86 -94.70 -15.95
C VAL A 449 -21.58 -96.07 -15.32
N ASN A 450 -21.45 -96.13 -14.00
CA ASN A 450 -21.26 -97.40 -13.29
C ASN A 450 -22.52 -98.26 -13.34
N ALA A 451 -23.71 -97.68 -13.17
CA ALA A 451 -24.98 -98.40 -13.28
C ALA A 451 -25.23 -98.96 -14.69
N THR A 452 -24.86 -98.21 -15.75
CA THR A 452 -24.93 -98.70 -17.13
C THR A 452 -23.90 -99.79 -17.42
N LYS A 453 -22.68 -99.68 -16.88
CA LYS A 453 -21.67 -100.76 -16.96
C LYS A 453 -22.11 -102.03 -16.23
N GLU A 454 -22.71 -101.90 -15.05
CA GLU A 454 -23.19 -103.05 -14.28
C GLU A 454 -24.42 -103.69 -14.96
N LYS A 455 -25.33 -102.89 -15.52
CA LYS A 455 -26.43 -103.40 -16.35
C LYS A 455 -25.90 -104.16 -17.58
N ALA A 456 -24.92 -103.61 -18.29
CA ALA A 456 -24.27 -104.29 -19.43
C ALA A 456 -23.44 -105.53 -19.01
N ARG A 457 -23.05 -105.64 -17.74
CA ARG A 457 -22.42 -106.84 -17.19
C ARG A 457 -23.47 -107.89 -16.84
N LEU A 458 -24.60 -107.50 -16.25
CA LEU A 458 -25.73 -108.38 -15.96
C LEU A 458 -26.36 -108.93 -17.24
N ASP A 459 -26.55 -108.09 -18.28
CA ASP A 459 -27.02 -108.54 -19.60
C ASP A 459 -26.06 -109.57 -20.23
N ARG A 460 -24.74 -109.43 -20.00
CA ARG A 460 -23.73 -110.41 -20.45
C ARG A 460 -23.76 -111.72 -19.65
N ILE A 461 -24.06 -111.66 -18.35
CA ILE A 461 -24.23 -112.85 -17.50
C ILE A 461 -25.53 -113.58 -17.87
N GLU A 462 -26.60 -112.86 -18.20
CA GLU A 462 -27.86 -113.43 -18.66
C GLU A 462 -27.70 -114.11 -20.04
N GLN A 463 -26.90 -113.54 -20.94
CA GLN A 463 -26.48 -114.21 -22.19
C GLN A 463 -25.54 -115.41 -22.00
N GLN A 464 -24.85 -115.51 -20.86
CA GLN A 464 -23.99 -116.67 -20.53
C GLN A 464 -24.75 -117.82 -19.84
N ASN A 465 -25.97 -117.59 -19.34
CA ASN A 465 -26.76 -118.58 -18.61
C ASN A 465 -27.77 -119.36 -19.47
N GLU A 466 -27.79 -119.17 -20.80
CA GLU A 466 -28.59 -120.01 -21.72
C GLU A 466 -27.90 -121.33 -22.14
N GLY A 467 -26.73 -121.64 -21.59
CA GLY A 467 -26.03 -122.89 -21.89
C GLY A 467 -25.11 -123.37 -20.78
N ASP A 468 -25.68 -123.96 -19.71
CA ASP A 468 -25.13 -125.20 -19.15
C ASP A 468 -26.03 -125.80 -18.06
N LYS A 469 -26.31 -127.10 -18.18
CA LYS A 469 -26.96 -127.95 -17.16
C LYS A 469 -25.90 -128.90 -16.55
N PRO A 470 -26.10 -129.37 -15.31
CA PRO A 470 -25.02 -129.53 -14.33
C PRO A 470 -24.45 -130.96 -14.22
N GLN A 471 -23.28 -131.08 -13.58
CA GLN A 471 -22.81 -132.32 -12.93
C GLN A 471 -22.38 -132.07 -11.47
N ALA A 472 -22.50 -133.13 -10.67
CA ALA A 472 -22.77 -133.10 -9.23
C ALA A 472 -21.54 -133.18 -8.33
N GLY A 473 -21.68 -132.58 -7.14
CA GLY A 473 -20.98 -132.98 -5.91
C GLY A 473 -19.82 -132.09 -5.48
N GLU A 474 -20.07 -131.18 -4.54
CA GLU A 474 -19.42 -131.09 -3.21
C GLU A 474 -19.76 -129.75 -2.52
N LYS A 475 -19.57 -129.72 -1.21
CA LYS A 475 -20.34 -128.95 -0.21
C LYS A 475 -20.04 -127.44 -0.18
N TYR A 476 -21.09 -126.66 0.02
CA TYR A 476 -21.04 -125.28 0.52
C TYR A 476 -20.91 -125.27 2.05
N GLU A 477 -20.01 -124.44 2.57
CA GLU A 477 -20.07 -123.94 3.94
C GLU A 477 -20.14 -122.41 3.88
N GLU A 478 -21.30 -121.89 4.25
CA GLU A 478 -21.59 -120.47 4.37
C GLU A 478 -21.18 -120.02 5.78
N VAL A 479 -20.15 -119.18 5.88
CA VAL A 479 -19.81 -118.51 7.13
C VAL A 479 -20.27 -117.06 7.06
N VAL A 480 -21.35 -116.78 7.78
CA VAL A 480 -21.74 -115.43 8.17
C VAL A 480 -20.85 -115.02 9.35
N GLY A 481 -20.12 -113.92 9.21
CA GLY A 481 -19.43 -113.23 10.31
C GLY A 481 -19.15 -111.79 9.88
N GLU A 482 -20.04 -110.85 10.20
CA GLU A 482 -20.07 -109.98 11.40
C GLU A 482 -19.21 -108.70 11.23
N ASP A 483 -19.67 -107.63 11.89
CA ASP A 483 -19.40 -106.22 11.61
C ASP A 483 -17.91 -105.81 11.61
N GLY A 484 -17.54 -104.98 10.62
CA GLY A 484 -16.39 -104.08 10.72
C GLY A 484 -15.29 -104.16 9.66
N LEU A 485 -15.47 -104.86 8.53
CA LEU A 485 -14.46 -104.93 7.46
C LEU A 485 -14.95 -104.32 6.14
N ILE A 486 -14.26 -103.26 5.72
CA ILE A 486 -14.47 -102.59 4.42
C ILE A 486 -13.65 -103.36 3.36
N PRO A 487 -14.20 -103.65 2.17
CA PRO A 487 -13.46 -104.31 1.09
C PRO A 487 -12.22 -103.50 0.69
N GLY A 488 -11.04 -104.10 0.84
CA GLY A 488 -9.75 -103.49 0.52
C GLY A 488 -8.64 -104.54 0.58
N TYR A 489 -7.52 -104.27 -0.09
CA TYR A 489 -6.34 -105.14 -0.04
C TYR A 489 -5.60 -104.91 1.28
N TYR A 490 -5.53 -105.95 2.12
CA TYR A 490 -4.70 -105.95 3.32
C TYR A 490 -3.43 -106.76 3.04
N LEU A 491 -2.27 -106.13 3.25
CA LEU A 491 -0.95 -106.75 3.08
C LEU A 491 -0.49 -107.25 4.45
N ILE A 492 -0.50 -108.57 4.67
CA ILE A 492 0.11 -109.19 5.85
C ILE A 492 1.28 -110.06 5.37
N ALA A 493 2.49 -109.62 5.70
CA ALA A 493 3.76 -110.12 5.19
C ALA A 493 4.27 -111.35 5.97
N ASN A 494 5.04 -112.23 5.30
CA ASN A 494 6.12 -112.93 5.99
C ASN A 494 7.33 -113.21 5.10
N VAL A 495 8.50 -113.05 5.71
CA VAL A 495 9.84 -112.86 5.14
C VAL A 495 10.57 -114.21 5.02
N PHE A 496 11.49 -114.40 4.05
CA PHE A 496 12.87 -114.91 4.23
C PHE A 496 13.59 -114.98 2.87
N GLY A 497 14.74 -114.30 2.78
CA GLY A 497 15.51 -114.11 1.53
C GLY A 497 16.69 -115.06 1.34
N THR A 498 17.45 -114.86 0.25
CA THR A 498 18.93 -114.71 0.23
C THR A 498 19.51 -114.64 -1.20
N LYS A 499 20.45 -113.69 -1.39
CA LYS A 499 21.63 -113.64 -2.32
C LYS A 499 21.41 -113.54 -3.85
N LYS A 500 21.89 -112.49 -4.54
CA LYS A 500 23.27 -112.07 -5.02
C LYS A 500 23.55 -112.63 -6.43
N TYR A 501 23.83 -111.88 -7.50
CA TYR A 501 25.09 -111.17 -7.83
C TYR A 501 24.95 -110.30 -9.11
N PHE A 502 25.47 -109.04 -9.05
CA PHE A 502 26.26 -108.24 -10.03
C PHE A 502 25.80 -108.06 -11.51
N ASP A 503 26.02 -106.92 -12.19
CA ASP A 503 26.97 -105.79 -11.99
C ASP A 503 26.32 -104.42 -11.78
#